data_AF-C7Q524-F1
#
_entry.id   AF-C7Q524-F1
#
_cell.length_a   1.000
_cell.length_b   1.000
_cell.length_c   1.000
_cell.angle_alpha   90.00
_cell.angle_beta   90.00
_cell.angle_gamma   90.00
#
_symmetry.space_group_name_H-M   'P 1'
#
loop_
_entity.id
_entity.type
_entity.pdbx_description
1 polymer ?
#
loop_
_entity_poly.entity_id
_entity_poly.type
_entity_poly.pdbx_seq_one_letter_code
_entity_poly.pdbx_strand_id
1 'polypeptide(L)'
;MAQNTETPPAAVQTTITDITAVGIPVTDQDKALEFFTGTLGFDKRLDLRRGEDFRWVTVGAPGAAVSVALVADGTVGIDTGIRFMVPDAETEYVSMRERGIKVGELLRWPGVPPMYEFRDPDGNRYEVVEVVEVVEFVDAADVAEAAEGGA
;
A
#
# COMPACT_ATOMS: atom_id res chain seq x y z
N MET A 1 40.89 0.07 42.27
CA MET A 1 40.22 -0.02 40.96
C MET A 1 38.75 -0.37 41.24
N ALA A 2 37.86 0.63 41.31
CA ALA A 2 36.43 0.39 41.51
C ALA A 2 35.83 0.02 40.14
N GLN A 3 35.14 -1.13 40.08
CA GLN A 3 34.43 -1.54 38.88
C GLN A 3 33.11 -0.76 38.84
N ASN A 4 32.97 0.16 37.87
CA ASN A 4 31.69 0.77 37.56
C ASN A 4 30.75 -0.31 37.01
N THR A 5 29.77 -0.73 37.80
CA THR A 5 28.66 -1.55 37.32
C THR A 5 27.62 -0.64 36.68
N GLU A 6 27.81 -0.34 35.40
CA GLU A 6 26.75 0.25 34.59
C GLU A 6 25.70 -0.84 34.34
N THR A 7 24.46 -0.59 34.77
CA THR A 7 23.35 -1.52 34.56
C THR A 7 23.02 -1.53 33.06
N PRO A 8 23.01 -2.69 32.38
CA PRO A 8 22.65 -2.73 30.97
C PRO A 8 21.23 -2.18 30.78
N PRO A 9 20.98 -1.36 29.73
CA PRO A 9 19.65 -0.81 29.50
C PRO A 9 18.63 -1.95 29.37
N ALA A 10 17.45 -1.77 29.96
CA ALA A 10 16.37 -2.74 29.86
C ALA A 10 16.12 -3.10 28.38
N ALA A 11 15.93 -4.39 28.10
CA ALA A 11 15.67 -4.88 26.75
C ALA A 11 14.47 -4.12 26.14
N VAL A 12 14.74 -3.32 25.11
CA VAL A 12 13.70 -2.54 24.44
C VAL A 12 12.89 -3.49 23.56
N GLN A 13 11.72 -3.90 24.04
CA GLN A 13 10.78 -4.72 23.28
C GLN A 13 9.52 -3.88 22.98
N THR A 14 9.21 -3.72 21.69
CA THR A 14 8.04 -2.94 21.26
C THR A 14 6.74 -3.72 21.47
N THR A 15 5.65 -3.00 21.74
CA THR A 15 4.28 -3.54 21.79
C THR A 15 3.46 -3.14 20.56
N ILE A 16 4.09 -2.51 19.55
CA ILE A 16 3.45 -2.20 18.26
C ILE A 16 3.24 -3.51 17.52
N THR A 17 2.00 -3.78 17.11
CA THR A 17 1.60 -5.05 16.50
C THR A 17 1.36 -4.98 15.00
N ASP A 18 0.98 -3.82 14.47
CA ASP A 18 0.53 -3.68 13.08
C ASP A 18 0.58 -2.22 12.59
N ILE A 19 0.40 -2.03 11.28
CA ILE A 19 0.16 -0.75 10.62
C ILE A 19 -1.29 -0.72 10.16
N THR A 20 -2.13 0.10 10.79
CA THR A 20 -3.56 0.14 10.46
C THR A 20 -3.88 1.13 9.34
N ALA A 21 -3.14 2.23 9.27
CA ALA A 21 -3.34 3.25 8.24
C ALA A 21 -2.08 4.06 7.94
N VAL A 22 -2.01 4.58 6.72
CA VAL A 22 -1.02 5.56 6.28
C VAL A 22 -1.72 6.87 5.97
N GLY A 23 -1.26 7.97 6.57
CA GLY A 23 -1.84 9.31 6.39
C GLY A 23 -1.38 9.98 5.10
N ILE A 24 -2.32 10.43 4.29
CA ILE A 24 -2.07 11.19 3.05
C ILE A 24 -2.68 12.59 3.18
N PRO A 25 -1.90 13.64 2.88
CA PRO A 25 -2.41 15.01 2.89
C PRO A 25 -3.37 15.24 1.72
N VAL A 26 -4.53 15.82 2.01
CA VAL A 26 -5.55 16.20 1.03
C VAL A 26 -6.06 17.60 1.33
N THR A 27 -6.40 18.38 0.29
CA THR A 27 -6.94 19.73 0.50
C THR A 27 -8.41 19.73 0.91
N ASP A 28 -9.15 18.68 0.53
CA ASP A 28 -10.59 18.53 0.75
C ASP A 28 -10.92 17.06 0.98
N GLN A 29 -11.18 16.69 2.24
CA GLN A 29 -11.45 15.31 2.63
C GLN A 29 -12.70 14.72 1.97
N ASP A 30 -13.71 15.53 1.61
CA ASP A 30 -14.92 15.02 0.94
C ASP A 30 -14.66 14.70 -0.53
N LYS A 31 -13.90 15.55 -1.23
CA LYS A 31 -13.48 15.25 -2.62
C LYS A 31 -12.55 14.06 -2.69
N ALA A 32 -11.61 13.96 -1.76
CA ALA A 32 -10.73 12.81 -1.66
C ALA A 32 -11.53 11.54 -1.37
N LEU A 33 -12.47 11.59 -0.42
CA LEU A 33 -13.34 10.46 -0.11
C LEU A 33 -14.13 10.00 -1.35
N GLU A 34 -14.75 10.93 -2.07
CA GLU A 34 -15.49 10.61 -3.30
C GLU A 34 -14.59 9.99 -4.38
N PHE A 35 -13.37 10.48 -4.54
CA PHE A 35 -12.42 9.89 -5.48
C PHE A 35 -12.08 8.43 -5.09
N PHE A 36 -11.72 8.20 -3.82
CA PHE A 36 -11.35 6.86 -3.38
C PHE A 36 -12.53 5.89 -3.40
N THR A 37 -13.72 6.29 -2.95
CA THR A 37 -14.86 5.36 -2.86
C THR A 37 -15.67 5.29 -4.15
N GLY A 38 -15.89 6.42 -4.82
CA GLY A 38 -16.69 6.51 -6.04
C GLY A 38 -15.89 6.15 -7.29
N THR A 39 -14.71 6.76 -7.46
CA THR A 39 -13.90 6.58 -8.68
C THR A 39 -13.02 5.33 -8.64
N LEU A 40 -12.38 5.05 -7.50
CA LEU A 40 -11.51 3.87 -7.31
C LEU A 40 -12.24 2.65 -6.73
N GLY A 41 -13.44 2.82 -6.17
CA GLY A 41 -14.20 1.71 -5.59
C GLY A 41 -13.66 1.18 -4.26
N PHE A 42 -12.89 1.98 -3.51
CA PHE A 42 -12.45 1.61 -2.16
C PHE A 42 -13.62 1.63 -1.17
N ASP A 43 -13.50 0.85 -0.11
CA ASP A 43 -14.44 0.87 1.00
C ASP A 43 -14.11 2.03 1.94
N LYS A 44 -15.13 2.80 2.33
CA LYS A 44 -15.02 3.73 3.48
C LYS A 44 -14.96 2.92 4.77
N ARG A 45 -13.83 2.95 5.45
CA ARG A 45 -13.60 2.16 6.68
C ARG A 45 -13.96 2.94 7.94
N LEU A 46 -13.67 4.23 7.98
CA LEU A 46 -13.96 5.11 9.10
C LEU A 46 -14.32 6.51 8.60
N ASP A 47 -15.29 7.17 9.25
CA ASP A 47 -15.57 8.59 9.09
C ASP A 47 -16.13 9.13 10.40
N LEU A 48 -15.23 9.62 11.25
CA LEU A 48 -15.57 10.16 12.57
C LEU A 48 -15.25 11.66 12.60
N ARG A 49 -16.25 12.46 12.96
CA ARG A 49 -16.09 13.90 13.24
C ARG A 49 -16.03 14.12 14.75
N ARG A 50 -15.08 14.93 15.21
CA ARG A 50 -14.94 15.32 16.63
C ARG A 50 -14.80 16.83 16.72
N GLY A 51 -15.85 17.50 17.18
CA GLY A 51 -15.91 18.97 17.14
C GLY A 51 -15.97 19.47 15.69
N GLU A 52 -15.65 20.74 15.50
CA GLU A 52 -15.74 21.40 14.19
C GLU A 52 -14.46 21.20 13.34
N ASP A 53 -13.31 21.04 13.97
CA ASP A 53 -12.01 21.10 13.29
C ASP A 53 -11.34 19.74 13.04
N PHE A 54 -11.88 18.65 13.60
CA PHE A 54 -11.28 17.33 13.46
C PHE A 54 -12.21 16.34 12.79
N ARG A 55 -11.71 15.71 11.73
CA ARG A 55 -12.34 14.59 11.05
C ARG A 55 -11.31 13.52 10.73
N TRP A 56 -11.59 12.30 11.16
CA TRP A 56 -10.81 11.11 10.83
C TRP A 56 -11.57 10.29 9.80
N VAL A 57 -11.09 10.32 8.55
CA VAL A 57 -11.59 9.46 7.47
C VAL A 57 -10.52 8.48 7.06
N THR A 58 -10.90 7.21 6.90
CA THR A 58 -10.06 6.20 6.28
C THR A 58 -10.81 5.43 5.20
N VAL A 59 -10.08 5.08 4.15
CA VAL A 59 -10.55 4.28 3.02
C VAL A 59 -9.57 3.14 2.77
N GLY A 60 -10.03 2.03 2.21
CA GLY A 60 -9.15 0.91 1.89
C GLY A 60 -9.67 0.11 0.72
N ALA A 61 -8.76 -0.43 -0.09
CA ALA A 61 -9.13 -1.35 -1.15
C ALA A 61 -9.98 -2.52 -0.58
N PRO A 62 -10.90 -3.09 -1.36
CA PRO A 62 -11.72 -4.21 -0.89
C PRO A 62 -10.87 -5.34 -0.32
N GLY A 63 -11.17 -5.77 0.91
CA GLY A 63 -10.43 -6.85 1.60
C GLY A 63 -9.05 -6.46 2.15
N ALA A 64 -8.53 -5.26 1.88
CA ALA A 64 -7.24 -4.83 2.43
C ALA A 64 -7.30 -4.64 3.96
N ALA A 65 -6.21 -5.01 4.64
CA ALA A 65 -6.03 -4.80 6.07
C ALA A 65 -5.59 -3.36 6.41
N VAL A 66 -4.72 -2.77 5.58
CA VAL A 66 -4.20 -1.41 5.73
C VAL A 66 -5.10 -0.42 5.01
N SER A 67 -5.36 0.73 5.66
CA SER A 67 -6.16 1.82 5.09
C SER A 67 -5.31 3.05 4.71
N VAL A 68 -5.84 3.90 3.85
CA VAL A 68 -5.38 5.27 3.62
C VAL A 68 -6.18 6.20 4.51
N ALA A 69 -5.52 6.95 5.38
CA ALA A 69 -6.14 8.00 6.16
C ALA A 69 -6.06 9.34 5.40
N LEU A 70 -7.20 9.96 5.15
CA LEU A 70 -7.28 11.24 4.44
C LEU A 70 -7.11 12.36 5.45
N VAL A 71 -5.97 13.05 5.42
CA VAL A 71 -5.59 14.07 6.40
C VAL A 71 -5.73 15.45 5.76
N ALA A 72 -6.57 16.30 6.33
CA ALA A 72 -6.71 17.69 5.85
C ALA A 72 -5.39 18.45 6.09
N ASP A 73 -4.64 18.71 5.02
CA ASP A 73 -3.36 19.42 5.02
C ASP A 73 -3.09 20.02 3.63
N GLY A 74 -2.36 21.14 3.58
CA GLY A 74 -1.97 21.80 2.35
C GLY A 74 -0.71 21.24 1.67
N THR A 75 0.00 20.28 2.30
CA THR A 75 1.23 19.67 1.75
C THR A 75 0.95 18.57 0.71
N VAL A 76 0.14 18.89 -0.29
CA VAL A 76 -0.34 17.94 -1.30
C VAL A 76 0.60 17.78 -2.51
N GLY A 77 0.32 16.81 -3.37
CA GLY A 77 1.07 16.56 -4.60
C GLY A 77 2.33 15.71 -4.38
N ILE A 78 2.39 14.97 -3.27
CA ILE A 78 3.59 14.25 -2.84
C ILE A 78 3.75 12.89 -3.54
N ASP A 79 4.96 12.35 -3.45
CA ASP A 79 5.15 10.91 -3.59
C ASP A 79 4.72 10.24 -2.28
N THR A 80 3.69 9.40 -2.32
CA THR A 80 3.19 8.77 -1.09
C THR A 80 4.04 7.58 -0.64
N GLY A 81 4.84 7.00 -1.54
CA GLY A 81 5.50 5.72 -1.33
C GLY A 81 4.55 4.52 -1.20
N ILE A 82 3.23 4.70 -1.37
CA ILE A 82 2.25 3.61 -1.28
C ILE A 82 2.19 2.85 -2.61
N ARG A 83 2.18 1.52 -2.53
CA ARG A 83 2.01 0.60 -3.64
C ARG A 83 0.75 -0.24 -3.41
N PHE A 84 -0.21 -0.15 -4.31
CA PHE A 84 -1.36 -1.02 -4.37
C PHE A 84 -1.07 -2.22 -5.26
N MET A 85 -1.74 -3.32 -4.97
CA MET A 85 -1.58 -4.58 -5.68
C MET A 85 -2.81 -4.88 -6.51
N VAL A 86 -2.60 -5.40 -7.71
CA VAL A 86 -3.65 -5.86 -8.63
C VAL A 86 -3.27 -7.21 -9.24
N PRO A 87 -4.23 -8.07 -9.60
CA PRO A 87 -3.91 -9.33 -10.26
C PRO A 87 -3.45 -9.17 -11.72
N ASP A 88 -3.86 -8.08 -12.38
CA ASP A 88 -3.50 -7.74 -13.76
C ASP A 88 -3.39 -6.21 -13.87
N ALA A 89 -2.17 -5.72 -14.04
CA ALA A 89 -1.92 -4.28 -14.10
C ALA A 89 -2.36 -3.66 -15.43
N GLU A 90 -2.34 -4.41 -16.54
CA GLU A 90 -2.76 -3.88 -17.83
C GLU A 90 -4.27 -3.66 -17.89
N THR A 91 -5.04 -4.63 -17.37
CA THR A 91 -6.49 -4.53 -17.27
C THR A 91 -6.89 -3.34 -16.38
N GLU A 92 -6.29 -3.19 -15.20
CA GLU A 92 -6.59 -2.06 -14.32
C GLU A 92 -6.12 -0.72 -14.90
N TYR A 93 -4.96 -0.69 -15.58
CA TYR A 93 -4.45 0.50 -16.25
C TYR A 93 -5.44 1.05 -17.28
N VAL A 94 -5.98 0.19 -18.15
CA VAL A 94 -6.99 0.58 -19.14
C VAL A 94 -8.25 1.08 -18.44
N SER A 95 -8.74 0.35 -17.44
CA SER A 95 -9.95 0.71 -16.71
C SER A 95 -9.84 2.06 -16.00
N MET A 96 -8.69 2.34 -15.35
CA MET A 96 -8.44 3.62 -14.70
C MET A 96 -8.45 4.79 -15.69
N ARG A 97 -7.89 4.61 -16.89
CA ARG A 97 -7.89 5.63 -17.94
C ARG A 97 -9.30 5.92 -18.46
N GLU A 98 -10.11 4.90 -18.65
CA GLU A 98 -11.51 5.05 -19.08
C GLU A 98 -12.34 5.80 -18.03
N ARG A 99 -12.03 5.62 -16.74
CA ARG A 99 -12.62 6.39 -15.63
C ARG A 99 -12.06 7.82 -15.50
N GLY A 100 -11.11 8.23 -16.35
CA GLY A 100 -10.51 9.56 -16.36
C GLY A 100 -9.47 9.80 -15.26
N ILE A 101 -8.98 8.74 -14.61
CA ILE A 101 -7.90 8.84 -13.62
C ILE A 101 -6.59 9.17 -14.32
N LYS A 102 -5.81 10.09 -13.73
CA LYS A 102 -4.48 10.43 -14.24
C LYS A 102 -3.52 9.29 -13.94
N VAL A 103 -3.15 8.53 -14.95
CA VAL A 103 -2.15 7.45 -14.86
C VAL A 103 -0.88 7.81 -15.64
N GLY A 104 0.26 7.29 -15.18
CA GLY A 104 1.54 7.39 -15.84
C GLY A 104 1.70 6.42 -17.01
N GLU A 105 2.94 6.14 -17.37
CA GLU A 105 3.28 5.09 -18.33
C GLU A 105 3.13 3.72 -17.67
N LEU A 106 2.63 2.73 -18.41
CA LEU A 106 2.62 1.33 -17.99
C LEU A 106 4.00 0.71 -18.27
N LEU A 107 4.77 0.51 -17.21
CA LEU A 107 6.15 0.06 -17.26
C LEU A 107 6.21 -1.47 -17.34
N ARG A 108 7.03 -1.98 -18.26
CA ARG A 108 7.26 -3.41 -18.45
C ARG A 108 8.76 -3.67 -18.63
N TRP A 109 9.34 -4.42 -17.71
CA TRP A 109 10.74 -4.80 -17.76
C TRP A 109 10.92 -6.31 -17.56
N PRO A 110 11.88 -6.95 -18.25
CA PRO A 110 12.15 -8.37 -18.04
C PRO A 110 12.46 -8.68 -16.57
N GLY A 111 11.70 -9.62 -15.97
CA GLY A 111 11.88 -10.06 -14.59
C GLY A 111 11.33 -9.13 -13.51
N VAL A 112 10.61 -8.07 -13.89
CA VAL A 112 9.96 -7.14 -12.95
C VAL A 112 8.45 -7.13 -13.21
N PRO A 113 7.60 -7.21 -12.17
CA PRO A 113 6.14 -7.14 -12.36
C PRO A 113 5.73 -5.83 -13.07
N PRO A 114 4.76 -5.86 -13.99
CA PRO A 114 4.20 -4.65 -14.58
C PRO A 114 3.70 -3.68 -13.51
N MET A 115 3.96 -2.39 -13.70
CA MET A 115 3.59 -1.35 -12.75
C MET A 115 3.35 0.01 -13.41
N TYR A 116 2.61 0.86 -12.74
CA TYR A 116 2.37 2.24 -13.17
C TYR A 116 1.95 3.14 -12.00
N GLU A 117 2.19 4.44 -12.17
CA GLU A 117 1.72 5.48 -11.26
C GLU A 117 0.25 5.87 -11.56
N PHE A 118 -0.54 6.19 -10.54
CA PHE A 118 -1.73 7.04 -10.68
C PHE A 118 -1.72 8.22 -9.71
N ARG A 119 -2.54 9.23 -10.00
CA ARG A 119 -2.71 10.43 -9.16
C ARG A 119 -4.13 10.66 -8.71
N ASP A 120 -4.27 11.08 -7.46
CA ASP A 120 -5.53 11.57 -6.91
C ASP A 120 -5.82 13.04 -7.35
N PRO A 121 -6.97 13.63 -6.97
CA PRO A 121 -7.31 15.01 -7.32
C PRO A 121 -6.32 16.06 -6.80
N ASP A 122 -5.66 15.77 -5.68
CA ASP A 122 -4.64 16.60 -5.04
C ASP A 122 -3.24 16.40 -5.65
N GLY A 123 -3.11 15.47 -6.59
CA GLY A 123 -1.87 15.16 -7.30
C GLY A 123 -0.92 14.25 -6.53
N ASN A 124 -1.36 13.65 -5.42
CA ASN A 124 -0.59 12.65 -4.69
C ASN A 124 -0.40 11.42 -5.57
N ARG A 125 0.81 10.86 -5.55
CA ARG A 125 1.23 9.79 -6.46
C ARG A 125 1.30 8.45 -5.73
N TYR A 126 0.72 7.44 -6.35
CA TYR A 126 0.64 6.07 -5.87
C TYR A 126 1.10 5.14 -6.98
N GLU A 127 1.67 4.00 -6.60
CA GLU A 127 2.03 2.96 -7.55
C GLU A 127 0.98 1.85 -7.54
N VAL A 128 0.68 1.28 -8.69
CA VAL A 128 -0.04 0.01 -8.85
C VAL A 128 0.94 -1.01 -9.39
N VAL A 129 1.03 -2.16 -8.72
CA VAL A 129 1.96 -3.25 -9.06
C VAL A 129 1.16 -4.53 -9.24
N GLU A 130 1.43 -5.24 -10.34
CA GLU A 130 0.87 -6.57 -10.53
C GLU A 130 1.42 -7.55 -9.49
N VAL A 131 0.53 -8.32 -8.86
CA VAL A 131 0.93 -9.44 -8.00
C VAL A 131 1.44 -10.55 -8.90
N VAL A 132 2.73 -10.83 -8.80
CA VAL A 132 3.26 -12.12 -9.18
C VAL A 132 3.04 -13.06 -8.00
N GLU A 133 2.14 -14.04 -8.15
CA GLU A 133 2.28 -15.22 -7.29
C GLU A 133 3.68 -15.77 -7.52
N VAL A 134 4.48 -15.79 -6.46
CA VAL A 134 5.71 -16.57 -6.47
C VAL A 134 5.26 -18.01 -6.57
N VAL A 135 5.21 -18.54 -7.80
CA VAL A 135 5.27 -19.99 -7.98
C VAL A 135 6.62 -20.36 -7.39
N GLU A 136 6.62 -21.04 -6.24
CA GLU A 136 7.86 -21.56 -5.69
C GLU A 136 8.51 -22.40 -6.79
N PHE A 137 9.62 -21.92 -7.33
CA PHE A 137 10.46 -22.74 -8.17
C PHE A 137 11.02 -23.81 -7.27
N VAL A 138 10.46 -25.01 -7.36
CA VAL A 138 11.08 -26.20 -6.78
C VAL A 138 12.48 -26.28 -7.37
N ASP A 139 13.50 -26.23 -6.52
CA ASP A 139 14.89 -26.33 -6.98
C ASP A 139 15.06 -27.70 -7.66
N ALA A 140 15.81 -27.75 -8.76
CA ALA A 140 16.11 -29.01 -9.43
C ALA A 140 16.83 -30.00 -8.49
N ALA A 141 17.48 -29.52 -7.43
CA ALA A 141 18.07 -30.33 -6.37
C ALA A 141 17.02 -31.09 -5.54
N ASP A 142 15.85 -30.51 -5.28
CA ASP A 142 14.79 -31.15 -4.46
C ASP A 142 14.06 -32.27 -5.23
N VAL A 143 14.10 -32.24 -6.57
CA VAL A 143 13.57 -33.32 -7.41
C VAL A 143 14.48 -34.56 -7.38
N ALA A 144 15.78 -34.39 -7.13
CA ALA A 144 16.75 -35.48 -7.13
C ALA A 144 16.65 -36.36 -5.87
N GLU A 145 16.24 -35.81 -4.73
CA GLU A 145 16.14 -36.59 -3.48
C GLU A 145 14.94 -37.56 -3.47
N ALA A 146 13.91 -37.30 -4.27
CA ALA A 146 12.75 -38.19 -4.41
C ALA A 146 13.01 -39.43 -5.31
N ALA A 147 14.10 -39.43 -6.09
CA ALA A 147 14.40 -40.50 -7.04
C ALA A 147 15.33 -41.61 -6.48
N GLU A 148 16.04 -41.37 -5.37
CA GLU A 148 17.02 -42.33 -4.82
C GLU A 148 16.52 -43.16 -3.62
N GLY A 149 15.24 -43.03 -3.23
CA GLY A 149 14.65 -43.78 -2.11
C GLY A 149 13.98 -45.12 -2.46
N GLY A 150 14.15 -45.64 -3.67
CA GLY A 150 13.42 -46.81 -4.18
C GLY A 150 14.32 -47.94 -4.70
N ALA A 151 14.98 -48.68 -3.80
CA ALA A 151 15.38 -50.08 -3.99
C ALA A 151 15.79 -50.71 -2.65
#